data_AF-A0A497B5D3-F1
#
_entry.id   AF-A0A497B5D3-F1
#
_cell.length_a   1.000
_cell.length_b   1.000
_cell.length_c   1.000
_cell.angle_alpha   90.00
_cell.angle_beta   90.00
_cell.angle_gamma   90.00
#
_symmetry.space_group_name_H-M   'P 1'
#
loop_
_entity.id
_entity.type
_entity.pdbx_description
1 polymer ?
#
loop_
_entity_poly.entity_id
_entity_poly.type
_entity_poly.pdbx_seq_one_letter_code
_entity_poly.pdbx_strand_id
1 'polypeptide(L)'
;MTDFGRRTGEGDMKKSVYDTNDDGVVDVAESTPTHANSHEAGGTDEISVAGLSGELADDQPPKAHALGGAEHTADTLENLNAKVSDATLDDASAPRTPTAHKTSHQDSGSDEIDCTGLAGRINYVDRGDPAAWDWTVSDFTTDGNWHDLDCSAIVPAGAKAIIFRIHITDDLVGTYFQLRKNGNTNSYSSVMEIVNEANRYNNGTHIVPCDEDRIVEYRTTNTTIDAINVLVMGWFI
;
A
#
# COMPACT_ATOMS: atom_id res chain seq x y z
N MET A 1 42.33 74.14 73.81
CA MET A 1 41.62 72.88 73.48
C MET A 1 40.40 73.28 72.69
N THR A 2 40.36 72.86 71.44
CA THR A 2 39.48 73.36 70.37
C THR A 2 38.02 73.03 70.66
N ASP A 3 37.27 74.05 71.05
CA ASP A 3 35.81 74.07 70.98
C ASP A 3 35.43 73.99 69.50
N PHE A 4 34.93 72.83 69.07
CA PHE A 4 34.27 72.70 67.78
C PHE A 4 32.97 73.50 67.89
N GLY A 5 33.10 74.79 67.58
CA GLY A 5 32.02 75.76 67.58
C GLY A 5 30.75 75.12 67.08
N ARG A 6 29.84 74.86 68.01
CA ARG A 6 28.43 74.55 67.76
C ARG A 6 27.92 75.74 66.98
N ARG A 7 28.02 75.69 65.65
CA ARG A 7 27.45 76.69 64.77
C ARG A 7 26.00 76.74 65.20
N THR A 8 25.66 77.83 65.87
CA THR A 8 24.30 78.31 66.09
C THR A 8 23.79 78.62 64.70
N GLY A 9 23.48 77.56 63.95
CA GLY A 9 22.86 77.65 62.66
C GLY A 9 21.56 78.35 62.94
N GLU A 10 21.47 79.60 62.49
CA GLU A 10 20.23 80.33 62.21
C GLU A 10 19.48 79.63 61.07
N GLY A 11 19.37 78.31 61.15
CA GLY A 11 18.40 77.54 60.39
C GLY A 11 17.03 77.88 60.95
N ASP A 12 16.12 78.21 60.05
CA ASP A 12 14.70 78.47 60.28
C ASP A 12 13.97 77.35 61.04
N MET A 13 14.56 76.16 61.13
CA MET A 13 14.04 75.00 61.84
C MET A 13 14.64 74.89 63.25
N LYS A 14 14.11 75.63 64.24
CA LYS A 14 14.44 75.39 65.66
C LYS A 14 13.68 74.17 66.18
N LYS A 15 14.35 73.27 66.90
CA LYS A 15 13.74 72.05 67.50
C LYS A 15 12.46 72.34 68.27
N SER A 16 12.46 73.43 69.05
CA SER A 16 11.30 73.89 69.83
C SER A 16 10.08 74.29 69.01
N VAL A 17 10.17 74.34 67.68
CA VAL A 17 9.05 74.65 66.77
C VAL A 17 8.40 73.38 66.22
N TYR A 18 9.12 72.26 66.16
CA TYR A 18 8.64 71.03 65.51
C TYR A 18 8.66 69.78 66.39
N ASP A 19 9.36 69.79 67.53
CA ASP A 19 9.41 68.73 68.54
C ASP A 19 9.28 69.44 69.90
N THR A 20 8.06 69.83 70.23
CA THR A 20 7.73 70.71 71.36
C THR A 20 7.84 69.97 72.68
N ASN A 21 7.66 68.65 72.67
CA ASN A 21 7.74 67.78 73.84
C ASN A 21 9.16 67.17 74.06
N ASP A 22 10.07 67.39 73.11
CA ASP A 22 11.48 66.96 73.10
C ASP A 22 11.68 65.43 73.05
N ASP A 23 10.69 64.69 72.53
CA ASP A 23 10.71 63.22 72.47
C ASP A 23 11.51 62.64 71.29
N GLY A 24 11.94 63.50 70.35
CA GLY A 24 12.72 63.14 69.18
C GLY A 24 11.88 62.88 67.92
N VAL A 25 10.57 63.08 67.96
CA VAL A 25 9.65 63.00 66.82
C VAL A 25 9.15 64.41 66.46
N VAL A 26 8.88 64.64 65.18
CA VAL A 26 8.23 65.89 64.76
C VAL A 26 6.75 65.83 65.13
N ASP A 27 6.26 66.70 66.02
CA ASP A 27 4.88 66.70 66.54
C ASP A 27 3.82 66.70 65.40
N VAL A 28 4.09 67.41 64.30
CA VAL A 28 3.22 67.45 63.11
C VAL A 28 3.13 66.08 62.42
N ALA A 29 4.22 65.30 62.45
CA ALA A 29 4.22 63.95 61.91
C ALA A 29 3.47 62.98 62.83
N GLU A 30 3.54 63.17 64.16
CA GLU A 30 2.75 62.40 65.12
C GLU A 30 1.25 62.68 64.99
N SER A 31 0.87 63.90 64.61
CA SER A 31 -0.54 64.26 64.39
C SER A 31 -1.10 63.79 63.04
N THR A 32 -0.34 63.04 62.23
CA THR A 32 -0.87 62.51 60.96
C THR A 32 -1.71 61.27 61.28
N PRO A 33 -3.05 61.33 61.16
CA PRO A 33 -3.88 60.16 61.42
C PRO A 33 -3.40 59.02 60.53
N THR A 34 -3.25 57.83 61.08
CA THR A 34 -2.91 56.64 60.28
C THR A 34 -3.92 56.52 59.14
N HIS A 35 -3.46 56.73 57.90
CA HIS A 35 -4.33 56.86 56.70
C HIS A 35 -5.24 55.64 56.43
N ALA A 36 -4.99 54.51 57.12
CA ALA A 36 -5.81 53.32 57.02
C ALA A 36 -7.26 53.58 57.45
N ASN A 37 -7.48 54.32 58.55
CA ASN A 37 -8.81 54.44 59.14
C ASN A 37 -9.75 55.38 58.36
N SER A 38 -9.24 56.22 57.44
CA SER A 38 -10.09 57.11 56.64
C SER A 38 -10.73 56.40 55.45
N HIS A 39 -10.18 55.26 55.00
CA HIS A 39 -10.66 54.49 53.85
C HIS A 39 -11.49 53.25 54.22
N GLU A 40 -11.62 52.94 55.52
CA GLU A 40 -12.51 51.86 55.97
C GLU A 40 -14.00 52.26 55.84
N ALA A 41 -14.89 51.27 55.90
CA ALA A 41 -16.33 51.50 55.75
C ALA A 41 -16.86 52.47 56.82
N GLY A 42 -17.49 53.57 56.41
CA GLY A 42 -17.93 54.66 57.30
C GLY A 42 -16.84 55.70 57.65
N GLY A 43 -15.64 55.61 57.06
CA GLY A 43 -14.58 56.59 57.17
C GLY A 43 -14.88 57.91 56.44
N THR A 44 -14.09 58.95 56.71
CA THR A 44 -14.33 60.31 56.16
C THR A 44 -14.00 60.45 54.67
N ASP A 45 -13.25 59.50 54.09
CA ASP A 45 -12.86 59.47 52.67
C ASP A 45 -12.99 58.02 52.14
N GLU A 46 -14.15 57.42 52.39
CA GLU A 46 -14.50 56.08 51.92
C GLU A 46 -14.55 56.06 50.39
N ILE A 47 -13.86 55.08 49.76
CA ILE A 47 -13.92 54.89 48.32
C ILE A 47 -15.30 54.34 47.96
N SER A 48 -16.22 55.26 47.65
CA SER A 48 -17.53 54.88 47.12
C SER A 48 -17.36 54.47 45.67
N VAL A 49 -17.74 53.23 45.40
CA VAL A 49 -17.88 52.72 44.04
C VAL A 49 -19.28 53.00 43.47
N ALA A 50 -20.16 53.67 44.25
CA ALA A 50 -21.49 54.04 43.81
C ALA A 50 -21.43 54.97 42.60
N GLY A 51 -21.99 54.53 41.47
CA GLY A 51 -22.00 55.28 40.21
C GLY A 51 -20.89 54.91 39.23
N LEU A 52 -19.94 54.05 39.60
CA LEU A 52 -19.06 53.40 38.63
C LEU A 52 -19.84 52.32 37.87
N SER A 53 -19.78 52.35 36.54
CA SER A 53 -20.38 51.31 35.71
C SER A 53 -19.56 50.02 35.84
N GLY A 54 -20.04 49.11 36.67
CA GLY A 54 -19.38 47.86 37.04
C GLY A 54 -20.11 47.26 38.23
N GLU A 55 -20.10 45.94 38.35
CA GLU A 55 -20.95 45.22 39.30
C GLU A 55 -20.12 45.04 40.60
N LEU A 56 -20.66 45.52 41.72
CA LEU A 56 -19.91 45.83 42.95
C LEU A 56 -20.57 45.15 44.15
N ALA A 57 -19.74 44.64 45.06
CA ALA A 57 -20.01 44.09 46.40
C ALA A 57 -20.96 42.88 46.55
N ASP A 58 -21.92 42.67 45.66
CA ASP A 58 -22.73 41.43 45.64
C ASP A 58 -22.06 40.34 44.79
N ASP A 59 -22.37 39.06 45.09
CA ASP A 59 -21.99 37.93 44.24
C ASP A 59 -22.30 38.28 42.78
N GLN A 60 -21.35 38.01 41.89
CA GLN A 60 -21.44 38.23 40.44
C GLN A 60 -21.94 36.93 39.78
N PRO A 61 -23.21 36.49 39.93
CA PRO A 61 -23.63 35.25 39.30
C PRO A 61 -23.46 35.38 37.79
N PRO A 62 -22.92 34.36 37.10
CA PRO A 62 -22.76 34.40 35.66
C PRO A 62 -24.08 34.80 35.00
N LYS A 63 -24.11 35.95 34.33
CA LYS A 63 -25.30 36.36 33.58
C LYS A 63 -25.56 35.29 32.52
N ALA A 64 -26.78 34.76 32.54
CA ALA A 64 -27.25 33.88 31.48
C ALA A 64 -27.14 34.64 30.16
N HIS A 65 -26.21 34.23 29.30
CA HIS A 65 -26.16 34.68 27.93
C HIS A 65 -26.93 33.68 27.09
N ALA A 66 -27.70 34.18 26.12
CA ALA A 66 -28.51 33.34 25.27
C ALA A 66 -27.60 32.45 24.42
N LEU A 67 -27.61 31.14 24.67
CA LEU A 67 -26.95 30.13 23.82
C LEU A 67 -27.58 30.04 22.40
N GLY A 68 -28.57 30.89 22.09
CA GLY A 68 -29.34 30.92 20.84
C GLY A 68 -29.81 32.33 20.43
N GLY A 69 -28.97 33.36 20.60
CA GLY A 69 -29.25 34.75 20.20
C GLY A 69 -28.78 35.11 18.77
N ALA A 70 -28.78 36.38 18.38
CA ALA A 70 -28.39 36.81 17.03
C ALA A 70 -26.94 36.43 16.61
N GLU A 71 -26.05 36.15 17.57
CA GLU A 71 -24.70 35.63 17.31
C GLU A 71 -24.61 34.09 17.36
N HIS A 72 -25.64 33.43 17.89
CA HIS A 72 -25.86 31.98 17.83
C HIS A 72 -27.25 31.73 17.22
N THR A 73 -27.50 32.23 16.02
CA THR A 73 -28.70 31.82 15.29
C THR A 73 -28.62 30.30 15.19
N ALA A 74 -29.70 29.59 15.54
CA ALA A 74 -29.78 28.16 15.30
C ALA A 74 -29.21 27.92 13.90
N ASP A 75 -28.08 27.21 13.79
CA ASP A 75 -27.62 26.77 12.49
C ASP A 75 -28.84 26.09 11.88
N THR A 76 -29.36 26.68 10.82
CA THR A 76 -30.60 26.19 10.24
C THR A 76 -30.32 24.76 9.83
N LEU A 77 -31.36 23.92 9.86
CA LEU A 77 -31.23 22.56 9.34
C LEU A 77 -30.65 22.59 7.91
N GLU A 78 -30.85 23.69 7.18
CA GLU A 78 -30.21 24.04 5.91
C GLU A 78 -28.68 24.21 5.97
N ASN A 79 -28.12 24.92 6.95
CA ASN A 79 -26.66 25.04 7.12
C ASN A 79 -26.01 23.68 7.44
N LEU A 80 -26.67 22.88 8.28
CA LEU A 80 -26.22 21.53 8.57
C LEU A 80 -26.28 20.66 7.31
N ASN A 81 -27.43 20.66 6.62
CA ASN A 81 -27.63 19.95 5.36
C ASN A 81 -26.62 20.39 4.28
N ALA A 82 -26.26 21.68 4.21
CA ALA A 82 -25.24 22.15 3.29
C ALA A 82 -23.86 21.56 3.59
N LYS A 83 -23.47 21.50 4.88
CA LYS A 83 -22.18 20.96 5.32
C LYS A 83 -22.05 19.43 5.23
N VAL A 84 -23.17 18.71 5.26
CA VAL A 84 -23.21 17.24 5.14
C VAL A 84 -23.78 16.77 3.81
N SER A 85 -24.05 17.68 2.87
CA SER A 85 -24.66 17.35 1.58
C SER A 85 -23.80 16.44 0.70
N ASP A 86 -22.48 16.49 0.88
CA ASP A 86 -21.50 15.61 0.25
C ASP A 86 -21.07 14.44 1.14
N ALA A 87 -21.52 14.43 2.40
CA ALA A 87 -21.25 13.34 3.31
C ALA A 87 -22.12 12.14 2.94
N THR A 88 -21.46 11.01 2.68
CA THR A 88 -22.13 9.72 2.65
C THR A 88 -22.43 9.34 4.10
N LEU A 89 -23.58 9.80 4.61
CA LEU A 89 -24.02 9.46 5.96
C LEU A 89 -24.46 8.00 5.96
N ASP A 90 -23.60 7.13 6.48
CA ASP A 90 -24.00 5.75 6.80
C ASP A 90 -24.99 5.82 7.96
N ASP A 91 -26.28 5.74 7.65
CA ASP A 91 -27.29 5.52 8.66
C ASP A 91 -27.55 4.02 8.87
N ALA A 92 -28.38 3.69 9.85
CA ALA A 92 -28.75 2.30 10.14
C ALA A 92 -29.50 1.61 8.97
N SER A 93 -29.96 2.37 7.98
CA SER A 93 -30.61 1.87 6.76
C SER A 93 -29.64 1.68 5.58
N ALA A 94 -28.40 2.19 5.69
CA ALA A 94 -27.36 2.09 4.67
C ALA A 94 -26.05 1.47 5.20
N PRO A 95 -26.07 0.21 5.70
CA PRO A 95 -24.84 -0.44 6.14
C PRO A 95 -23.87 -0.63 4.96
N ARG A 96 -22.64 -0.09 5.07
CA ARG A 96 -21.49 -0.51 4.25
C ARG A 96 -21.06 -1.92 4.65
N THR A 97 -21.93 -2.91 4.43
CA THR A 97 -21.54 -4.31 4.50
C THR A 97 -20.42 -4.50 3.47
N PRO A 98 -19.21 -4.95 3.86
CA PRO A 98 -18.19 -5.31 2.90
C PRO A 98 -18.79 -6.38 1.99
N THR A 99 -19.15 -6.00 0.77
CA THR A 99 -19.56 -6.96 -0.23
C THR A 99 -18.38 -7.91 -0.42
N ALA A 100 -18.64 -9.21 -0.35
CA ALA A 100 -17.60 -10.19 -0.54
C ALA A 100 -17.02 -10.03 -1.96
N HIS A 101 -15.82 -9.45 -2.08
CA HIS A 101 -15.02 -9.36 -3.31
C HIS A 101 -14.51 -10.74 -3.76
N LYS A 102 -14.95 -11.83 -3.11
CA LYS A 102 -14.68 -13.19 -3.57
C LYS A 102 -15.28 -13.44 -4.97
N THR A 103 -16.42 -12.81 -5.28
CA THR A 103 -17.11 -12.99 -6.57
C THR A 103 -16.47 -12.19 -7.70
N SER A 104 -15.61 -11.21 -7.39
CA SER A 104 -14.94 -10.42 -8.41
C SER A 104 -13.67 -11.15 -8.90
N HIS A 105 -12.97 -11.89 -8.01
CA HIS A 105 -11.75 -12.65 -8.34
C HIS A 105 -12.01 -14.08 -8.85
N GLN A 106 -13.23 -14.42 -9.23
CA GLN A 106 -13.50 -15.71 -9.90
C GLN A 106 -13.15 -15.60 -11.40
N ASP A 107 -12.92 -16.74 -12.06
CA ASP A 107 -12.78 -16.79 -13.52
C ASP A 107 -13.98 -16.09 -14.17
N SER A 108 -13.72 -15.15 -15.08
CA SER A 108 -14.71 -14.25 -15.69
C SER A 108 -15.39 -13.25 -14.74
N GLY A 109 -14.80 -12.98 -13.58
CA GLY A 109 -15.24 -11.95 -12.64
C GLY A 109 -14.76 -10.53 -13.04
N SER A 110 -15.27 -9.50 -12.36
CA SER A 110 -15.02 -8.10 -12.72
C SER A 110 -13.60 -7.59 -12.41
N ASP A 111 -12.85 -8.29 -11.55
CA ASP A 111 -11.45 -7.97 -11.21
C ASP A 111 -10.60 -9.25 -11.17
N GLU A 112 -10.81 -10.09 -12.19
CA GLU A 112 -10.00 -11.28 -12.41
C GLU A 112 -8.50 -10.94 -12.44
N ILE A 113 -7.69 -11.82 -11.85
CA ILE A 113 -6.24 -11.63 -11.81
C ILE A 113 -5.70 -11.88 -13.22
N ASP A 114 -5.46 -10.81 -13.96
CA ASP A 114 -4.78 -10.86 -15.23
C ASP A 114 -3.29 -11.18 -15.03
N CYS A 115 -2.89 -12.39 -15.39
CA CYS A 115 -1.51 -12.82 -15.37
C CYS A 115 -0.75 -12.51 -16.69
N THR A 116 -1.33 -11.76 -17.63
CA THR A 116 -0.73 -11.49 -18.95
C THR A 116 0.63 -10.81 -18.92
N GLY A 117 0.88 -9.98 -17.91
CA GLY A 117 2.14 -9.27 -17.75
C GLY A 117 3.21 -9.99 -16.93
N LEU A 118 2.95 -11.19 -16.40
CA LEU A 118 3.92 -11.87 -15.53
C LEU A 118 5.09 -12.44 -16.34
N ALA A 119 6.29 -11.98 -16.03
CA ALA A 119 7.51 -12.50 -16.62
C ALA A 119 7.65 -14.01 -16.34
N GLY A 120 7.98 -14.78 -17.37
CA GLY A 120 8.11 -16.23 -17.27
C GLY A 120 6.78 -16.99 -17.23
N ARG A 121 5.64 -16.32 -17.48
CA ARG A 121 4.39 -17.04 -17.75
C ARG A 121 4.59 -17.91 -18.99
N ILE A 122 4.34 -19.20 -18.83
CA ILE A 122 4.29 -20.18 -19.90
C ILE A 122 2.89 -20.77 -19.88
N ASN A 123 2.13 -20.55 -20.94
CA ASN A 123 0.78 -21.06 -21.10
C ASN A 123 0.80 -22.36 -21.90
N TYR A 124 0.15 -23.39 -21.38
CA TYR A 124 -0.13 -24.58 -22.16
C TYR A 124 -1.32 -24.32 -23.10
N VAL A 125 -1.18 -24.74 -24.36
CA VAL A 125 -2.23 -24.72 -25.37
C VAL A 125 -2.45 -26.15 -25.85
N ASP A 126 -3.67 -26.64 -25.65
CA ASP A 126 -4.12 -27.92 -26.18
C ASP A 126 -4.38 -27.81 -27.69
N ARG A 127 -3.87 -28.75 -28.47
CA ARG A 127 -4.15 -28.81 -29.91
C ARG A 127 -5.58 -29.32 -30.19
N GLY A 128 -6.18 -30.05 -29.26
CA GLY A 128 -7.48 -30.71 -29.42
C GLY A 128 -7.36 -32.17 -29.83
N ASP A 129 -8.22 -32.63 -30.74
CA ASP A 129 -8.33 -34.04 -31.16
C ASP A 129 -7.95 -34.24 -32.65
N PRO A 130 -6.65 -34.38 -32.98
CA PRO A 130 -6.21 -34.66 -34.34
C PRO A 130 -6.70 -36.02 -34.84
N ALA A 131 -7.26 -36.05 -36.06
CA ALA A 131 -7.78 -37.27 -36.66
C ALA A 131 -6.70 -38.20 -37.27
N ALA A 132 -5.44 -37.75 -37.34
CA ALA A 132 -4.34 -38.49 -37.94
C ALA A 132 -3.00 -38.11 -37.30
N TRP A 133 -1.99 -38.95 -37.52
CA TRP A 133 -0.59 -38.64 -37.22
C TRP A 133 -0.10 -37.49 -38.11
N ASP A 134 0.75 -36.62 -37.56
CA ASP A 134 1.32 -35.51 -38.32
C ASP A 134 2.43 -35.96 -39.23
N TRP A 135 3.21 -36.92 -38.75
CA TRP A 135 4.30 -37.54 -39.48
C TRP A 135 4.30 -39.04 -39.24
N THR A 136 4.64 -39.76 -40.29
CA THR A 136 4.80 -41.21 -40.36
C THR A 136 6.23 -41.55 -40.78
N VAL A 137 6.59 -42.83 -40.77
CA VAL A 137 7.95 -43.29 -41.08
C VAL A 137 8.50 -42.76 -42.41
N SER A 138 7.64 -42.57 -43.42
CA SER A 138 8.05 -42.05 -44.73
C SER A 138 8.45 -40.57 -44.72
N ASP A 139 8.06 -39.84 -43.68
CA ASP A 139 8.38 -38.41 -43.55
C ASP A 139 9.76 -38.18 -42.90
N PHE A 140 10.39 -39.25 -42.41
CA PHE A 140 11.67 -39.18 -41.69
C PHE A 140 12.83 -39.75 -42.51
N THR A 141 13.99 -39.12 -42.40
CA THR A 141 15.26 -39.68 -42.86
C THR A 141 15.88 -40.53 -41.75
N THR A 142 16.02 -41.83 -42.00
CA THR A 142 16.56 -42.81 -41.05
C THR A 142 18.01 -43.15 -41.39
N ASP A 143 18.96 -42.30 -40.99
CA ASP A 143 20.38 -42.45 -41.38
C ASP A 143 21.38 -42.30 -40.22
N GLY A 144 20.90 -42.18 -38.97
CA GLY A 144 21.77 -41.94 -37.81
C GLY A 144 22.13 -40.47 -37.57
N ASN A 145 21.87 -39.58 -38.53
CA ASN A 145 22.19 -38.16 -38.43
C ASN A 145 21.03 -37.36 -37.83
N TRP A 146 21.35 -36.17 -37.33
CA TRP A 146 20.34 -35.20 -36.89
C TRP A 146 19.76 -34.46 -38.10
N HIS A 147 18.44 -34.35 -38.14
CA HIS A 147 17.69 -33.65 -39.18
C HIS A 147 16.67 -32.70 -38.55
N ASP A 148 16.36 -31.62 -39.26
CA ASP A 148 15.36 -30.65 -38.86
C ASP A 148 13.94 -31.21 -39.08
N LEU A 149 13.08 -31.04 -38.08
CA LEU A 149 11.65 -31.26 -38.14
C LEU A 149 10.94 -29.91 -37.94
N ASP A 150 10.44 -29.38 -39.05
CA ASP A 150 9.69 -28.12 -39.05
C ASP A 150 8.25 -28.34 -38.55
N CYS A 151 7.94 -27.77 -37.38
CA CYS A 151 6.61 -27.86 -36.77
C CYS A 151 5.75 -26.61 -37.06
N SER A 152 6.22 -25.68 -37.87
CA SER A 152 5.61 -24.35 -38.05
C SER A 152 4.23 -24.35 -38.72
N ALA A 153 3.89 -25.43 -39.44
CA ALA A 153 2.56 -25.62 -40.02
C ALA A 153 1.47 -25.94 -38.97
N ILE A 154 1.87 -26.38 -37.76
CA ILE A 154 0.96 -26.84 -36.70
C ILE A 154 1.06 -25.95 -35.47
N VAL A 155 2.27 -25.58 -35.09
CA VAL A 155 2.55 -24.83 -33.87
C VAL A 155 2.61 -23.33 -34.22
N PRO A 156 1.95 -22.44 -33.47
CA PRO A 156 2.00 -21.00 -33.72
C PRO A 156 3.33 -20.38 -33.27
N ALA A 157 3.69 -19.25 -33.87
CA ALA A 157 4.86 -18.48 -33.48
C ALA A 157 4.81 -18.08 -31.99
N GLY A 158 5.98 -18.03 -31.35
CA GLY A 158 6.13 -17.72 -29.93
C GLY A 158 6.24 -18.94 -29.02
N ALA A 159 5.86 -20.13 -29.48
CA ALA A 159 5.99 -21.38 -28.72
C ALA A 159 7.43 -21.58 -28.20
N LYS A 160 7.53 -22.09 -26.97
CA LYS A 160 8.77 -22.36 -26.24
C LYS A 160 9.10 -23.85 -26.20
N ALA A 161 8.07 -24.70 -26.18
CA ALA A 161 8.20 -26.15 -26.22
C ALA A 161 6.95 -26.80 -26.82
N ILE A 162 7.14 -27.98 -27.41
CA ILE A 162 6.12 -28.76 -28.09
C ILE A 162 5.97 -30.10 -27.38
N ILE A 163 4.73 -30.54 -27.20
CA ILE A 163 4.41 -31.86 -26.65
C ILE A 163 4.16 -32.83 -27.81
N PHE A 164 4.99 -33.85 -27.90
CA PHE A 164 4.89 -34.91 -28.90
C PHE A 164 4.39 -36.21 -28.28
N ARG A 165 3.52 -36.91 -28.98
CA ARG A 165 3.28 -38.34 -28.79
C ARG A 165 4.03 -39.08 -29.89
N ILE A 166 4.86 -40.05 -29.49
CA ILE A 166 5.71 -40.80 -30.40
C ILE A 166 5.38 -42.27 -30.27
N HIS A 167 5.13 -42.93 -31.38
CA HIS A 167 4.99 -44.37 -31.51
C HIS A 167 6.12 -44.91 -32.38
N ILE A 168 6.82 -45.93 -31.91
CA ILE A 168 7.85 -46.63 -32.68
C ILE A 168 7.67 -48.15 -32.56
N THR A 169 7.88 -48.84 -33.67
CA THR A 169 7.95 -50.30 -33.76
C THR A 169 9.08 -50.67 -34.70
N ASP A 170 9.86 -51.68 -34.33
CA ASP A 170 10.93 -52.24 -35.17
C ASP A 170 11.17 -53.71 -34.79
N ASP A 171 11.78 -54.49 -35.67
CA ASP A 171 12.18 -55.87 -35.41
C ASP A 171 13.45 -55.99 -34.55
N LEU A 172 14.16 -54.87 -34.36
CA LEU A 172 15.40 -54.77 -33.59
C LEU A 172 15.19 -54.04 -32.25
N VAL A 173 15.50 -54.73 -31.17
CA VAL A 173 15.54 -54.13 -29.82
C VAL A 173 16.67 -53.12 -29.73
N GLY A 174 16.39 -51.94 -29.15
CA GLY A 174 17.34 -50.85 -29.02
C GLY A 174 17.29 -49.83 -30.16
N THR A 175 16.48 -50.06 -31.20
CA THR A 175 16.10 -49.02 -32.15
C THR A 175 15.40 -47.88 -31.40
N TYR A 176 15.75 -46.64 -31.71
CA TYR A 176 15.13 -45.48 -31.06
C TYR A 176 14.84 -44.34 -32.02
N PHE A 177 13.86 -43.52 -31.63
CA PHE A 177 13.58 -42.21 -32.21
C PHE A 177 13.86 -41.15 -31.15
N GLN A 178 14.69 -40.17 -31.47
CA GLN A 178 15.18 -39.18 -30.52
C GLN A 178 14.86 -37.76 -31.01
N LEU A 179 14.46 -36.88 -30.09
CA LEU A 179 14.19 -35.47 -30.37
C LEU A 179 15.02 -34.55 -29.47
N ARG A 180 15.40 -33.38 -29.98
CA ARG A 180 16.04 -32.30 -29.20
C ARG A 180 15.69 -30.92 -29.75
N LYS A 181 16.00 -29.88 -28.96
CA LYS A 181 15.95 -28.50 -29.45
C LYS A 181 16.97 -28.29 -30.57
N ASN A 182 16.55 -27.60 -31.64
CA ASN A 182 17.44 -27.23 -32.73
C ASN A 182 18.70 -26.48 -32.25
N GLY A 183 19.85 -26.83 -32.83
CA GLY A 183 21.15 -26.23 -32.54
C GLY A 183 21.84 -26.76 -31.28
N ASN A 184 21.23 -27.67 -30.52
CA ASN A 184 21.88 -28.28 -29.37
C ASN A 184 22.96 -29.28 -29.83
N THR A 185 24.20 -29.13 -29.37
CA THR A 185 25.28 -30.05 -29.76
C THR A 185 25.32 -31.34 -28.94
N ASN A 186 24.84 -31.31 -27.69
CA ASN A 186 24.91 -32.43 -26.75
C ASN A 186 23.59 -33.23 -26.70
N SER A 187 23.67 -34.51 -26.35
CA SER A 187 22.49 -35.39 -26.24
C SER A 187 21.87 -35.45 -24.84
N TYR A 188 22.44 -34.79 -23.83
CA TYR A 188 21.93 -34.89 -22.45
C TYR A 188 20.55 -34.27 -22.24
N SER A 189 20.15 -33.32 -23.07
CA SER A 189 18.83 -32.64 -23.02
C SER A 189 17.92 -33.08 -24.17
N SER A 190 18.09 -34.31 -24.63
CA SER A 190 17.23 -34.91 -25.66
C SER A 190 16.29 -35.92 -25.02
N VAL A 191 15.15 -36.12 -25.66
CA VAL A 191 14.16 -37.15 -25.29
C VAL A 191 14.26 -38.29 -26.29
N MET A 192 14.01 -39.52 -25.84
CA MET A 192 14.22 -40.72 -26.64
C MET A 192 13.14 -41.74 -26.34
N GLU A 193 12.56 -42.31 -27.40
CA GLU A 193 11.67 -43.47 -27.34
C GLU A 193 12.40 -44.68 -27.92
N ILE A 194 12.47 -45.79 -27.17
CA ILE A 194 13.25 -46.97 -27.52
C ILE A 194 12.33 -48.19 -27.69
N VAL A 195 12.57 -48.98 -28.73
CA VAL A 195 11.99 -50.32 -28.89
C VAL A 195 12.60 -51.27 -27.87
N ASN A 196 11.83 -51.64 -26.86
CA ASN A 196 12.28 -52.53 -25.77
C ASN A 196 12.02 -54.01 -26.06
N GLU A 197 11.09 -54.30 -26.97
CA GLU A 197 10.73 -55.65 -27.42
C GLU A 197 10.52 -55.60 -28.94
N ALA A 198 11.13 -56.54 -29.66
CA ALA A 198 11.01 -56.62 -31.11
C ALA A 198 9.54 -56.78 -31.54
N ASN A 199 9.15 -56.08 -32.60
CA ASN A 199 7.80 -56.06 -33.18
C ASN A 199 6.69 -55.65 -32.19
N ARG A 200 7.03 -54.90 -31.13
CA ARG A 200 6.05 -54.29 -30.22
C ARG A 200 5.99 -52.78 -30.38
N TYR A 201 4.79 -52.25 -30.13
CA TYR A 201 4.57 -50.83 -30.05
C TYR A 201 5.15 -50.27 -28.76
N ASN A 202 6.09 -49.36 -28.91
CA ASN A 202 6.59 -48.50 -27.85
C ASN A 202 6.00 -47.10 -28.05
N ASN A 203 5.47 -46.51 -26.98
CA ASN A 203 4.83 -45.21 -27.04
C ASN A 203 5.15 -44.34 -25.83
N GLY A 204 5.43 -43.07 -26.09
CA GLY A 204 5.70 -42.08 -25.05
C GLY A 204 5.17 -40.70 -25.42
N THR A 205 5.01 -39.87 -24.40
CA THR A 205 4.70 -38.45 -24.55
C THR A 205 5.89 -37.65 -24.04
N HIS A 206 6.43 -36.79 -24.89
CA HIS A 206 7.68 -36.08 -24.68
C HIS A 206 7.50 -34.58 -24.88
N ILE A 207 8.20 -33.77 -24.09
CA ILE A 207 8.20 -32.30 -24.21
C ILE A 207 9.57 -31.88 -24.72
N VAL A 208 9.60 -31.14 -25.83
CA VAL A 208 10.85 -30.72 -26.48
C VAL A 208 10.82 -29.21 -26.71
N PRO A 209 11.82 -28.46 -26.21
CA PRO A 209 11.95 -27.05 -26.54
C PRO A 209 12.17 -26.86 -28.04
N CYS A 210 11.58 -25.82 -28.63
CA CYS A 210 11.82 -25.43 -30.03
C CYS A 210 12.57 -24.08 -30.09
N ASP A 211 13.07 -23.74 -31.28
CA ASP A 211 13.59 -22.41 -31.56
C ASP A 211 12.47 -21.45 -32.00
N GLU A 212 12.83 -20.23 -32.42
CA GLU A 212 11.88 -19.20 -32.84
C GLU A 212 11.11 -19.57 -34.12
N ASP A 213 11.71 -20.44 -34.94
CA ASP A 213 11.14 -20.96 -36.19
C ASP A 213 10.30 -22.22 -35.98
N ARG A 214 10.22 -22.71 -34.74
CA ARG A 214 9.50 -23.94 -34.33
C ARG A 214 10.13 -25.20 -34.91
N ILE A 215 11.45 -25.18 -35.07
CA ILE A 215 12.23 -26.32 -35.50
C ILE A 215 12.70 -27.10 -34.26
N VAL A 216 12.55 -28.42 -34.33
CA VAL A 216 13.21 -29.39 -33.45
C VAL A 216 14.08 -30.29 -34.30
N GLU A 217 15.10 -30.92 -33.73
CA GLU A 217 15.91 -31.90 -34.44
C GLU A 217 15.49 -33.31 -34.04
N TYR A 218 15.50 -34.23 -35.00
CA TYR A 218 15.28 -35.65 -34.79
C TYR A 218 16.43 -36.50 -35.30
N ARG A 219 16.54 -37.73 -34.79
CA ARG A 219 17.36 -38.79 -35.38
C ARG A 219 16.84 -40.17 -35.02
N THR A 220 17.28 -41.17 -35.78
CA THR A 220 17.04 -42.60 -35.49
C THR A 220 18.34 -43.38 -35.49
N THR A 221 18.37 -44.59 -34.91
CA THR A 221 19.56 -45.47 -34.97
C THR A 221 19.58 -46.44 -36.12
N ASN A 222 18.43 -47.02 -36.45
CA ASN A 222 18.34 -47.98 -37.53
C ASN A 222 18.02 -47.26 -38.84
N THR A 223 18.60 -47.75 -39.94
CA THR A 223 18.36 -47.20 -41.28
C THR A 223 17.06 -47.67 -41.90
N THR A 224 16.49 -48.75 -41.38
CA THR A 224 15.20 -49.30 -41.76
C THR A 224 14.40 -49.52 -40.49
N ILE A 225 13.30 -48.78 -40.33
CA ILE A 225 12.41 -48.89 -39.17
C ILE A 225 11.02 -49.24 -39.68
N ASP A 226 10.36 -50.20 -39.05
CA ASP A 226 9.04 -50.66 -39.51
C ASP A 226 7.97 -49.57 -39.41
N ALA A 227 7.92 -48.86 -38.27
CA ALA A 227 6.98 -47.76 -38.08
C ALA A 227 7.51 -46.70 -37.11
N ILE A 228 7.29 -45.44 -37.50
CA ILE A 228 7.40 -44.24 -36.66
C ILE A 228 6.13 -43.46 -36.90
N ASN A 229 5.42 -43.08 -35.83
CA ASN A 229 4.31 -42.14 -35.92
C ASN A 229 4.47 -41.05 -34.87
N VAL A 230 4.40 -39.79 -35.29
CA VAL A 230 4.58 -38.63 -34.41
C VAL A 230 3.35 -37.75 -34.50
N LEU A 231 2.86 -37.32 -33.33
CA LEU A 231 1.73 -36.41 -33.20
C LEU A 231 2.07 -35.26 -32.24
N VAL A 232 1.83 -34.02 -32.65
CA VAL A 232 1.80 -32.86 -31.76
C VAL A 232 0.50 -32.88 -30.97
N MET A 233 0.59 -32.95 -29.64
CA MET A 233 -0.56 -32.90 -28.73
C MET A 233 -0.89 -31.48 -28.26
N GLY A 234 0.10 -30.61 -28.20
CA GLY A 234 -0.05 -29.25 -27.69
C GLY A 234 1.32 -28.57 -27.57
N TRP A 235 1.32 -27.34 -27.07
CA TRP A 235 2.54 -26.54 -26.93
C TRP A 235 2.47 -25.58 -25.75
N PHE A 236 3.64 -25.07 -25.39
CA PHE A 236 3.82 -24.06 -24.36
C PHE A 236 4.19 -22.73 -25.03
N ILE A 237 3.50 -21.62 -24.72
CA ILE A 237 3.74 -20.27 -25.29
C ILE A 237 3.84 -19.18 -24.22
#